data_AF-A0A2M7AE25-F1
#
_entry.id   AF-A0A2M7AE25-F1
#
_cell.length_a   1.000
_cell.length_b   1.000
_cell.length_c   1.000
_cell.angle_alpha   90.00
_cell.angle_beta   90.00
_cell.angle_gamma   90.00
#
_symmetry.space_group_name_H-M   'P 1'
#
loop_
_entity.id
_entity.type
_entity.pdbx_description
1 polymer ?
#
loop_
_entity_poly.entity_id
_entity_poly.type
_entity_poly.pdbx_seq_one_letter_code
_entity_poly.pdbx_strand_id
1 'polypeptide(L)'
;MEVLYRNAGKDKPLADALQHKLIQVTGFRNRGVKQRTDLAVLRFTGGPSVLIEFGFISNTGDRTFLIDRDNRITLCKAILEVVN
;
A
#
# COMPACT_ATOMS: atom_id res chain seq x y z
N MET A 1 7.24 4.07 1.18
CA MET A 1 6.30 2.95 1.10
C MET A 1 6.34 2.24 -0.24
N GLU A 2 5.90 0.97 -0.28
CA GLU A 2 5.71 0.16 -1.49
C GLU A 2 4.40 -0.63 -1.43
N VAL A 3 3.85 -0.98 -2.59
CA VAL A 3 2.70 -1.89 -2.71
C VAL A 3 3.10 -3.11 -3.53
N LEU A 4 2.88 -4.30 -2.96
CA LEU A 4 3.23 -5.57 -3.54
C LEU A 4 2.02 -6.19 -4.24
N TYR A 5 2.25 -6.81 -5.40
CA TYR A 5 1.20 -7.45 -6.21
C TYR A 5 1.70 -8.77 -6.79
N ARG A 6 0.82 -9.69 -7.20
CA ARG A 6 1.23 -10.99 -7.76
C ARG A 6 1.08 -11.07 -9.27
N ASN A 7 -0.10 -10.79 -9.78
CA ASN A 7 -0.47 -10.92 -11.20
C ASN A 7 -0.53 -9.53 -11.85
N ALA A 8 0.24 -9.33 -12.93
CA ALA A 8 0.32 -8.02 -13.57
C ALA A 8 -0.98 -7.56 -14.25
N GLY A 9 -1.80 -8.49 -14.78
CA GLY A 9 -3.07 -8.14 -15.42
C GLY A 9 -4.20 -7.89 -14.43
N LYS A 10 -4.18 -8.57 -13.28
CA LYS A 10 -5.26 -8.54 -12.29
C LYS A 10 -5.00 -7.60 -11.11
N ASP A 11 -3.79 -7.64 -10.55
CA ASP A 11 -3.47 -7.00 -9.26
C ASP A 11 -2.76 -5.65 -9.43
N LYS A 12 -1.93 -5.51 -10.48
CA LYS A 12 -1.11 -4.30 -10.67
C LYS A 12 -1.93 -3.01 -10.81
N PRO A 13 -3.10 -2.97 -11.48
CA PRO A 13 -3.89 -1.74 -11.55
C PRO A 13 -4.29 -1.21 -10.17
N LEU A 14 -4.71 -2.10 -9.26
CA LEU A 14 -5.02 -1.74 -7.87
C LEU A 14 -3.75 -1.28 -7.12
N ALA A 15 -2.63 -1.97 -7.33
CA ALA A 15 -1.36 -1.60 -6.70
C ALA A 15 -0.88 -0.21 -7.13
N ASP A 16 -0.97 0.11 -8.41
CA ASP A 16 -0.58 1.42 -8.96
C ASP A 16 -1.45 2.54 -8.38
N ALA A 17 -2.77 2.33 -8.33
CA ALA A 17 -3.72 3.31 -7.78
C ALA A 17 -3.46 3.59 -6.30
N LEU A 18 -3.28 2.53 -5.49
CA LEU A 18 -2.97 2.66 -4.06
C LEU A 18 -1.61 3.32 -3.83
N GLN A 19 -0.57 2.93 -4.57
CA GLN A 19 0.75 3.54 -4.46
C GLN A 19 0.70 5.03 -4.77
N HIS A 20 0.00 5.43 -5.85
CA HIS A 20 -0.13 6.82 -6.23
C HIS A 20 -0.81 7.65 -5.13
N LYS A 21 -1.97 7.18 -4.64
CA LYS A 21 -2.75 7.89 -3.62
C LYS A 21 -2.01 7.99 -2.29
N LEU A 22 -1.43 6.90 -1.82
CA LEU A 22 -0.79 6.86 -0.51
C LEU A 22 0.52 7.67 -0.46
N ILE A 23 1.24 7.80 -1.57
CA ILE A 23 2.41 8.68 -1.65
C ILE A 23 2.01 10.15 -1.50
N GLN A 24 0.90 10.57 -2.12
CA GLN A 24 0.39 11.95 -1.98
C GLN A 24 0.02 12.28 -0.52
N VAL A 25 -0.55 11.31 0.19
CA VAL A 25 -1.01 11.49 1.58
C VAL A 25 0.14 11.46 2.58
N THR A 26 1.09 10.55 2.40
CA THR A 26 2.16 10.32 3.39
C THR A 26 3.40 11.18 3.17
N GLY A 27 3.69 11.58 1.93
CA GLY A 27 4.97 12.20 1.57
C GLY A 27 6.17 11.26 1.76
N PHE A 28 5.96 9.97 2.05
CA PHE A 28 7.03 9.02 2.25
C PHE A 28 7.81 8.78 0.95
N ARG A 29 9.05 8.29 1.09
CA ARG A 29 9.84 7.86 -0.07
C ARG A 29 9.05 6.87 -0.92
N ASN A 30 8.85 7.23 -2.19
CA ASN A 30 8.20 6.37 -3.17
C ASN A 30 9.14 5.23 -3.58
N ARG A 31 8.82 4.00 -3.16
CA ARG A 31 9.58 2.79 -3.50
C ARG A 31 8.91 1.95 -4.61
N GLY A 32 7.81 2.47 -5.16
CA GLY A 32 7.08 1.90 -6.28
C GLY A 32 6.23 0.69 -5.94
N VAL A 33 5.61 0.15 -6.99
CA VAL A 33 4.93 -1.15 -6.96
C VAL A 33 5.91 -2.28 -7.27
N LYS A 34 5.75 -3.45 -6.65
CA LYS A 34 6.65 -4.58 -6.85
C LYS A 34 5.91 -5.89 -7.00
N GLN A 35 6.30 -6.66 -8.02
CA GLN A 35 5.73 -7.99 -8.21
C GLN A 35 6.36 -8.99 -7.21
N ARG A 36 5.51 -9.80 -6.58
CA ARG A 36 5.87 -10.87 -5.65
C ARG A 36 5.00 -12.11 -5.90
N THR A 37 5.62 -13.19 -6.36
CA THR A 37 4.95 -14.47 -6.67
C THR A 37 5.06 -15.50 -5.54
N ASP A 38 5.72 -15.15 -4.45
CA ASP A 38 6.09 -16.00 -3.32
C ASP A 38 5.24 -15.76 -2.06
N LEU A 39 4.51 -14.64 -1.99
CA LEU A 39 3.69 -14.29 -0.83
C LEU A 39 2.32 -15.00 -0.86
N ALA A 40 2.03 -15.76 0.19
CA ALA A 40 0.80 -16.56 0.31
C ALA A 40 -0.48 -15.71 0.26
N VAL A 41 -0.47 -14.57 0.95
CA VAL A 41 -1.60 -13.63 1.03
C VAL A 41 -2.03 -13.08 -0.33
N LEU A 42 -1.14 -13.05 -1.32
CA LEU A 42 -1.44 -12.58 -2.68
C LEU A 42 -2.01 -13.69 -3.60
N ARG A 43 -2.20 -14.92 -3.11
CA ARG A 43 -2.80 -16.02 -3.90
C ARG A 43 -4.32 -15.97 -3.95
N PHE A 44 -4.95 -14.90 -3.46
CA PHE A 44 -6.40 -14.73 -3.49
C PHE A 44 -6.94 -14.72 -4.93
N THR A 45 -7.98 -15.52 -5.17
CA THR A 45 -8.59 -15.71 -6.50
C THR A 45 -9.91 -14.98 -6.68
N GLY A 46 -10.55 -14.52 -5.60
CA GLY A 46 -11.86 -13.85 -5.66
C GLY A 46 -11.84 -12.41 -6.20
N GLY A 47 -10.67 -11.89 -6.60
CA GLY A 47 -10.50 -10.54 -7.12
C GLY A 47 -9.03 -10.12 -7.15
N PRO A 48 -8.76 -8.82 -7.39
CA PRO A 48 -7.44 -8.23 -7.20
C PRO A 48 -6.94 -8.38 -5.75
N SER A 49 -5.63 -8.55 -5.56
CA SER A 49 -5.01 -8.69 -4.25
C SER A 49 -3.65 -7.98 -4.18
N VAL A 50 -3.45 -7.21 -3.12
CA VAL A 50 -2.22 -6.44 -2.87
C VAL A 50 -1.81 -6.51 -1.40
N LEU A 51 -0.53 -6.26 -1.12
CA LEU A 51 -0.01 -6.03 0.23
C LEU A 51 0.64 -4.65 0.27
N ILE A 52 0.25 -3.82 1.24
CA ILE A 52 0.78 -2.47 1.40
C ILE A 52 1.84 -2.46 2.50
N GLU A 53 3.06 -2.06 2.15
CA GLU A 53 4.14 -1.80 3.09
C GLU A 53 4.21 -0.28 3.35
N PHE A 54 3.46 0.19 4.34
CA PHE A 54 3.28 1.63 4.61
C PHE A 54 4.57 2.37 4.92
N GLY A 55 5.56 1.74 5.54
CA GLY A 55 6.80 2.40 5.96
C GLY A 55 7.63 1.48 6.85
N PHE A 56 8.76 1.98 7.34
CA PHE A 56 9.65 1.22 8.21
C PHE A 56 9.43 1.57 9.68
N ILE A 57 9.06 0.59 10.51
CA ILE A 57 8.96 0.78 11.98
C ILE A 57 10.31 1.19 12.58
N SER A 58 11.43 0.77 11.98
CA SER A 58 12.78 1.16 12.37
C SER A 58 13.13 2.61 12.00
N ASN A 59 12.40 3.22 11.07
CA ASN A 59 12.55 4.64 10.76
C ASN A 59 11.66 5.46 11.72
N THR A 60 12.28 6.31 12.52
CA THR A 60 11.55 7.13 13.51
C THR A 60 10.49 8.03 12.87
N GLY A 61 10.75 8.60 11.69
CA GLY A 61 9.80 9.47 10.99
C GLY A 61 8.56 8.70 10.53
N ASP A 62 8.76 7.61 9.79
CA ASP A 62 7.68 6.72 9.35
C ASP A 62 6.88 6.22 10.56
N ARG A 63 7.57 5.74 11.61
CA ARG A 63 6.93 5.21 12.82
C ARG A 63 6.08 6.26 13.52
N THR A 64 6.61 7.47 13.76
CA THR A 64 5.85 8.55 14.42
C THR A 64 4.59 8.90 13.63
N PHE A 65 4.66 8.96 12.31
CA PHE A 65 3.48 9.16 11.48
C PHE A 65 2.46 8.02 11.62
N LEU A 66 2.91 6.76 11.58
CA LEU A 66 2.03 5.58 11.59
C LEU A 66 1.38 5.31 12.96
N ILE A 67 2.02 5.70 14.07
CA ILE A 67 1.42 5.56 15.41
C ILE A 67 0.47 6.71 15.77
N ASP A 68 0.46 7.79 15.00
CA ASP A 68 -0.52 8.85 15.15
C ASP A 68 -1.92 8.41 14.67
N ARG A 69 -2.95 8.76 15.45
CA ARG A 69 -4.32 8.31 15.19
C ARG A 69 -4.92 8.97 13.95
N ASP A 70 -4.73 10.27 13.80
CA ASP A 70 -5.37 11.04 12.73
C ASP A 70 -4.72 10.74 11.38
N ASN A 71 -3.41 10.48 11.39
CA ASN A 71 -2.70 9.95 10.23
C ASN A 71 -3.23 8.58 9.82
N ARG A 72 -3.45 7.65 10.77
CA ARG A 72 -4.07 6.34 10.43
C ARG A 72 -5.47 6.49 9.86
N ILE A 73 -6.29 7.40 10.40
CA ILE A 73 -7.62 7.68 9.84
C ILE A 73 -7.50 8.22 8.42
N THR A 74 -6.53 9.10 8.16
CA THR A 74 -6.26 9.64 6.83
C THR A 74 -5.83 8.54 5.85
N LEU A 75 -4.98 7.60 6.28
CA LEU A 75 -4.61 6.43 5.47
C LEU A 75 -5.83 5.56 5.13
N CYS A 76 -6.69 5.26 6.11
CA CYS A 76 -7.90 4.47 5.87
C CYS A 76 -8.85 5.14 4.86
N LYS A 77 -9.06 6.46 4.98
CA LYS A 77 -9.86 7.23 4.02
C LYS A 77 -9.25 7.19 2.62
N ALA A 78 -7.93 7.36 2.52
CA ALA A 78 -7.21 7.31 1.25
C ALA A 78 -7.32 5.94 0.56
N ILE A 79 -7.30 4.85 1.33
CA ILE A 79 -7.53 3.49 0.81
C ILE A 79 -8.98 3.36 0.32
N LEU A 80 -9.95 3.81 1.12
CA LEU A 80 -11.37 3.73 0.79
C LEU A 80 -11.71 4.42 -0.52
N GLU A 81 -11.11 5.59 -0.80
CA GLU A 81 -11.27 6.33 -2.06
C GLU A 81 -10.76 5.57 -3.30
N VAL A 82 -9.88 4.59 -3.13
CA VAL A 82 -9.32 3.79 -4.23
C VAL A 82 -10.07 2.48 -4.44
N VAL A 83 -10.61 1.89 -3.36
CA VAL A 83 -11.25 0.57 -3.42
C VAL A 83 -12.78 0.60 -3.56
N ASN A 84 -13.40 1.77 -3.36
CA ASN A 84 -14.82 2.01 -3.67
C ASN A 84 -15.03 2.25 -5.17
#